data_AF-A0A1V5FSE4-F1
#
_entry.id   AF-A0A1V5FSE4-F1
#
_cell.length_a   1.000
_cell.length_b   1.000
_cell.length_c   1.000
_cell.angle_alpha   90.00
_cell.angle_beta   90.00
_cell.angle_gamma   90.00
#
_symmetry.space_group_name_H-M   'P 1'
#
loop_
_entity.id
_entity.type
_entity.pdbx_description
1 polymer ?
#
loop_
_entity_poly.entity_id
_entity_poly.type
_entity_poly.pdbx_seq_one_letter_code
_entity_poly.pdbx_strand_id
1 'polypeptide(L)'
;MSADIATSLYSWSTTAGSNQPQGSTAISTNLDDNLRQIQAVVRNTQARDTISSASTCDIGAKDAMSLDVTGTTTITSLGTVSAGIRKWLTFSGALTLTHNATSLILPTAANITTSAGASGCFESLGSGNWRCLSYSKPDGTPISVQSFSLSDLSSATANKTLTNTTYAQNWGWVFTSAGQKGLTLTGKSSGTGTAGHVLCLDGSSASLSTQVENIFRVIGGVSGSATDVFNVTQFGGTIYGNDNSTTGGSWAIRAGTGPNSAGDGMVSFRSASRLGTSSSLVADSTQIILSSQTKAVIDATRMYFGHSNGVPTISAGGGAGATIAGCDAACEVVFGTGSPTSVTIQFANAWSATPQIVMVNGTQAGATYSYAANTTTVQISCSAGMSSGSKISVMCMGLQ
;
A
#
# COMPACT_ATOMS: atom_id res chain seq x y z
N MET A 1 -14.96 -40.12 -74.97
CA MET A 1 -13.49 -40.24 -74.88
C MET A 1 -13.08 -39.84 -73.47
N SER A 2 -12.19 -40.59 -72.83
CA SER A 2 -11.54 -40.15 -71.59
C SER A 2 -10.73 -38.87 -71.87
N ALA A 3 -10.59 -37.99 -70.89
CA ALA A 3 -9.72 -36.82 -71.05
C ALA A 3 -8.25 -37.28 -71.17
N ASP A 4 -7.49 -36.67 -72.07
CA ASP A 4 -6.05 -36.94 -72.27
C ASP A 4 -5.16 -36.25 -71.22
N ILE A 5 -5.79 -35.68 -70.19
CA ILE A 5 -5.14 -35.05 -69.04
C ILE A 5 -5.58 -35.75 -67.76
N ALA A 6 -4.69 -35.78 -66.77
CA ALA A 6 -5.06 -36.24 -65.45
C ALA A 6 -6.22 -35.41 -64.91
N THR A 7 -7.25 -36.08 -64.38
CA THR A 7 -8.50 -35.46 -63.93
C THR A 7 -8.42 -34.88 -62.52
N SER A 8 -7.27 -35.03 -61.86
CA SER A 8 -7.05 -34.59 -60.48
C SER A 8 -5.83 -33.69 -60.38
N LEU A 9 -5.99 -32.56 -59.69
CA LEU A 9 -4.94 -31.54 -59.54
C LEU A 9 -3.67 -32.05 -58.84
N TYR A 10 -3.80 -33.01 -57.90
CA TYR A 10 -2.66 -33.61 -57.20
C TYR A 10 -1.76 -34.45 -58.12
N SER A 11 -2.24 -34.83 -59.30
CA SER A 11 -1.46 -35.55 -60.32
C SER A 11 -0.75 -34.61 -61.30
N TRP A 12 -0.98 -33.30 -61.21
CA TRP A 12 -0.28 -32.31 -62.03
C TRP A 12 1.05 -31.89 -61.37
N SER A 13 2.02 -31.54 -62.20
CA SER A 13 3.36 -31.10 -61.84
C SER A 13 3.55 -29.61 -62.12
N THR A 14 4.38 -28.94 -61.31
CA THR A 14 4.85 -27.58 -61.56
C THR A 14 5.84 -27.51 -62.73
N THR A 15 6.33 -28.65 -63.21
CA THR A 15 7.18 -28.76 -64.40
C THR A 15 6.31 -29.16 -65.60
N ALA A 16 6.23 -28.30 -66.61
CA ALA A 16 5.35 -28.50 -67.76
C ALA A 16 5.56 -29.86 -68.45
N GLY A 17 6.81 -30.24 -68.74
CA GLY A 17 7.13 -31.52 -69.41
C GLY A 17 6.71 -32.78 -68.64
N SER A 18 6.38 -32.67 -67.36
CA SER A 18 5.87 -33.77 -66.54
C SER A 18 4.35 -33.90 -66.55
N ASN A 19 3.63 -33.00 -67.23
CA ASN A 19 2.17 -33.04 -67.37
C ASN A 19 1.75 -33.79 -68.64
N GLN A 20 0.49 -34.20 -68.68
CA GLN A 20 -0.16 -34.80 -69.86
C GLN A 20 -0.85 -33.72 -70.70
N PRO A 21 -1.24 -33.94 -71.96
CA PRO A 21 -0.94 -35.11 -72.78
C PRO A 21 0.55 -35.17 -73.15
N GLN A 22 1.06 -36.37 -73.39
CA GLN A 22 2.44 -36.59 -73.88
C GLN A 22 2.51 -36.70 -75.43
N GLY A 23 1.43 -36.36 -76.15
CA GLY A 23 1.38 -36.36 -77.61
C GLY A 23 0.58 -37.49 -78.25
N SER A 24 -0.45 -38.03 -77.60
CA SER A 24 -1.24 -39.15 -78.15
C SER A 24 -2.31 -38.75 -79.16
N THR A 25 -2.67 -37.46 -79.27
CA THR A 25 -3.78 -36.99 -80.13
C THR A 25 -3.38 -35.70 -80.86
N ALA A 26 -3.09 -35.79 -82.16
CA ALA A 26 -2.66 -34.64 -82.97
C ALA A 26 -3.82 -33.68 -83.26
N ILE A 27 -3.98 -32.62 -82.46
CA ILE A 27 -5.00 -31.59 -82.64
C ILE A 27 -4.41 -30.29 -83.26
N SER A 28 -3.16 -29.91 -82.93
CA SER A 28 -2.36 -28.88 -83.64
C SER A 28 -0.91 -28.83 -83.15
N THR A 29 -0.03 -28.08 -83.83
CA THR A 29 1.35 -27.82 -83.38
C THR A 29 1.35 -27.00 -82.09
N ASN A 30 2.03 -27.49 -81.05
CA ASN A 30 2.24 -26.86 -79.74
C ASN A 30 1.01 -26.78 -78.80
N LEU A 31 -0.16 -27.32 -79.18
CA LEU A 31 -1.29 -27.35 -78.24
C LEU A 31 -0.96 -28.17 -76.99
N ASP A 32 -0.29 -29.31 -77.15
CA ASP A 32 0.12 -30.14 -76.01
C ASP A 32 1.08 -29.41 -75.08
N ASP A 33 2.04 -28.65 -75.64
CA ASP A 33 2.94 -27.80 -74.86
C ASP A 33 2.18 -26.73 -74.08
N ASN A 34 1.24 -26.05 -74.72
CA ASN A 34 0.41 -25.03 -74.07
C ASN A 34 -0.45 -25.63 -72.96
N LEU A 35 -1.05 -26.81 -73.17
CA LEU A 35 -1.82 -27.51 -72.15
C LEU A 35 -0.95 -27.93 -70.96
N ARG A 36 0.24 -28.46 -71.22
CA ARG A 36 1.22 -28.83 -70.19
C ARG A 36 1.70 -27.61 -69.38
N GLN A 37 1.89 -26.47 -70.05
CA GLN A 37 2.26 -25.21 -69.43
C GLN A 37 1.12 -24.66 -68.55
N ILE A 38 -0.11 -24.68 -69.03
CA ILE A 38 -1.29 -24.25 -68.26
C ILE A 38 -1.42 -25.12 -67.00
N GLN A 39 -1.25 -26.43 -67.11
CA GLN A 39 -1.27 -27.33 -65.95
C GLN A 39 -0.18 -26.99 -64.94
N ALA A 40 1.03 -26.66 -65.40
CA ALA A 40 2.13 -26.23 -64.52
C ALA A 40 1.81 -24.92 -63.78
N VAL A 41 1.29 -23.92 -64.48
CA VAL A 41 0.87 -22.64 -63.89
C VAL A 41 -0.27 -22.84 -62.88
N VAL A 42 -1.28 -23.64 -63.24
CA VAL A 42 -2.38 -23.96 -62.32
C VAL A 42 -1.86 -24.74 -61.12
N ARG A 43 -0.92 -25.66 -61.30
CA ARG A 43 -0.33 -26.43 -60.19
C ARG A 43 0.45 -25.53 -59.22
N ASN A 44 1.09 -24.46 -59.71
CA ASN A 44 1.78 -23.48 -58.86
C ASN A 44 0.83 -22.77 -57.87
N THR A 45 -0.47 -22.67 -58.18
CA THR A 45 -1.47 -22.13 -57.25
C THR A 45 -1.65 -22.99 -55.99
N GLN A 46 -1.20 -24.25 -56.01
CA GLN A 46 -1.22 -25.17 -54.86
C GLN A 46 0.19 -25.65 -54.49
N ALA A 47 1.23 -25.02 -55.00
CA ALA A 47 2.61 -25.40 -54.74
C ALA A 47 3.16 -24.64 -53.52
N ARG A 48 4.22 -25.21 -52.94
CA ARG A 48 4.98 -24.61 -51.85
C ARG A 48 6.44 -24.46 -52.28
N ASP A 49 7.05 -23.33 -51.94
CA ASP A 49 8.47 -23.05 -52.14
C ASP A 49 9.03 -22.32 -50.91
N THR A 50 10.32 -21.99 -50.91
CA THR A 50 11.01 -21.29 -49.83
C THR A 50 11.56 -19.96 -50.32
N ILE A 51 11.62 -18.97 -49.42
CA ILE A 51 12.26 -17.68 -49.67
C ILE A 51 12.96 -17.20 -48.39
N SER A 52 14.15 -16.62 -48.50
CA SER A 52 14.83 -16.04 -47.35
C SER A 52 14.37 -14.61 -47.11
N SER A 53 14.14 -14.26 -45.83
CA SER A 53 13.75 -12.93 -45.38
C SER A 53 14.81 -11.90 -45.76
N ALA A 54 14.36 -10.77 -46.29
CA ALA A 54 15.17 -9.60 -46.63
C ALA A 54 14.35 -8.32 -46.38
N SER A 55 15.01 -7.16 -46.36
CA SER A 55 14.32 -5.87 -46.23
C SER A 55 13.22 -5.69 -47.29
N THR A 56 13.53 -6.09 -48.53
CA THR A 56 12.57 -6.36 -49.60
C THR A 56 12.53 -7.86 -49.84
N CYS A 57 11.58 -8.55 -49.21
CA CYS A 57 11.37 -9.97 -49.40
C CYS A 57 10.44 -10.16 -50.60
N ASP A 58 10.98 -10.22 -51.82
CA ASP A 58 10.18 -10.28 -53.05
C ASP A 58 9.46 -11.62 -53.24
N ILE A 59 8.31 -11.77 -52.56
CA ILE A 59 7.46 -12.95 -52.65
C ILE A 59 6.72 -13.05 -53.99
N GLY A 60 6.63 -11.94 -54.73
CA GLY A 60 6.01 -11.87 -56.05
C GLY A 60 6.84 -12.58 -57.12
N ALA A 61 8.16 -12.63 -56.95
CA ALA A 61 9.09 -13.32 -57.85
C ALA A 61 8.99 -14.86 -57.81
N LYS A 62 8.27 -15.43 -56.83
CA LYS A 62 8.04 -16.87 -56.73
C LYS A 62 6.69 -17.22 -57.36
N ASP A 63 6.64 -18.26 -58.19
CA ASP A 63 5.36 -18.72 -58.78
C ASP A 63 4.46 -19.41 -57.74
N ALA A 64 5.05 -20.17 -56.82
CA ALA A 64 4.33 -20.93 -55.80
C ALA A 64 3.44 -20.04 -54.92
N MET A 65 2.18 -20.42 -54.69
CA MET A 65 1.24 -19.66 -53.88
C MET A 65 1.59 -19.69 -52.38
N SER A 66 2.18 -20.77 -51.89
CA SER A 66 2.63 -20.88 -50.50
C SER A 66 4.15 -20.77 -50.41
N LEU A 67 4.65 -19.97 -49.47
CA LEU A 67 6.07 -19.76 -49.24
C LEU A 67 6.43 -19.96 -47.77
N ASP A 68 7.47 -20.75 -47.52
CA ASP A 68 8.12 -20.78 -46.21
C ASP A 68 9.20 -19.68 -46.19
N VAL A 69 9.00 -18.68 -45.32
CA VAL A 69 9.90 -17.56 -45.14
C VAL A 69 10.95 -17.94 -44.10
N THR A 70 12.20 -18.03 -44.54
CA THR A 70 13.35 -18.43 -43.72
C THR A 70 14.19 -17.24 -43.28
N GLY A 71 14.89 -17.34 -42.15
CA GLY A 71 15.72 -16.26 -41.61
C GLY A 71 14.97 -15.32 -40.66
N THR A 72 15.66 -14.26 -40.22
CA THR A 72 15.20 -13.36 -39.15
C THR A 72 15.28 -11.88 -39.54
N THR A 73 15.50 -11.58 -40.82
CA THR A 73 15.66 -10.21 -41.31
C THR A 73 14.31 -9.50 -41.27
N THR A 74 14.27 -8.29 -40.70
CA THR A 74 13.10 -7.41 -40.76
C THR A 74 12.66 -7.18 -42.20
N ILE A 75 11.37 -7.36 -42.47
CA ILE A 75 10.74 -7.17 -43.77
C ILE A 75 9.96 -5.86 -43.76
N THR A 76 10.33 -4.97 -44.69
CA THR A 76 9.67 -3.67 -44.89
C THR A 76 8.86 -3.61 -46.19
N SER A 77 9.10 -4.56 -47.11
CA SER A 77 8.42 -4.67 -48.40
C SER A 77 8.38 -6.13 -48.86
N LEU A 78 7.32 -6.47 -49.60
CA LEU A 78 7.09 -7.81 -50.17
C LEU A 78 7.35 -7.88 -51.68
N GLY A 79 8.03 -6.86 -52.25
CA GLY A 79 8.32 -6.78 -53.69
C GLY A 79 7.13 -6.34 -54.53
N THR A 80 7.28 -6.41 -55.86
CA THR A 80 6.28 -5.88 -56.81
C THR A 80 5.71 -7.00 -57.67
N VAL A 81 4.39 -7.08 -57.70
CA VAL A 81 3.65 -7.98 -58.61
C VAL A 81 2.34 -7.31 -59.01
N SER A 82 1.66 -7.87 -60.01
CA SER A 82 0.32 -7.42 -60.41
C SER A 82 -0.69 -7.54 -59.28
N ALA A 83 -1.66 -6.62 -59.25
CA ALA A 83 -2.73 -6.63 -58.26
C ALA A 83 -3.56 -7.93 -58.35
N GLY A 84 -4.01 -8.43 -57.20
CA GLY A 84 -4.83 -9.64 -57.07
C GLY A 84 -4.05 -10.93 -56.82
N ILE A 85 -2.71 -10.92 -56.92
CA ILE A 85 -1.89 -12.08 -56.55
C ILE A 85 -1.88 -12.26 -55.03
N ARG A 86 -2.19 -13.48 -54.59
CA ARG A 86 -2.20 -13.86 -53.17
C ARG A 86 -1.08 -14.83 -52.86
N LYS A 87 -0.45 -14.65 -51.69
CA LYS A 87 0.60 -15.53 -51.16
C LYS A 87 0.29 -15.91 -49.72
N TRP A 88 0.43 -17.19 -49.42
CA TRP A 88 0.43 -17.71 -48.06
C TRP A 88 1.86 -17.80 -47.56
N LEU A 89 2.18 -17.12 -46.47
CA LEU A 89 3.50 -17.14 -45.86
C LEU A 89 3.45 -17.96 -44.58
N THR A 90 4.45 -18.83 -44.37
CA THR A 90 4.72 -19.50 -43.09
C THR A 90 6.13 -19.10 -42.63
N PHE A 91 6.26 -18.53 -41.44
CA PHE A 91 7.55 -18.01 -40.95
C PHE A 91 8.30 -19.08 -40.17
N SER A 92 9.57 -19.31 -40.50
CA SER A 92 10.40 -20.31 -39.80
C SER A 92 11.03 -19.78 -38.50
N GLY A 93 10.96 -18.48 -38.25
CA GLY A 93 11.62 -17.82 -37.14
C GLY A 93 10.99 -16.47 -36.78
N ALA A 94 11.60 -15.79 -35.82
CA ALA A 94 11.19 -14.47 -35.41
C ALA A 94 11.84 -13.40 -36.30
N LEU A 95 11.00 -12.60 -36.95
CA LEU A 95 11.35 -11.38 -37.67
C LEU A 95 10.27 -10.32 -37.43
N THR A 96 10.51 -9.10 -37.88
CA THR A 96 9.50 -8.04 -37.85
C THR A 96 8.96 -7.77 -39.24
N LEU A 97 7.65 -7.83 -39.40
CA LEU A 97 6.93 -7.21 -40.51
C LEU A 97 6.67 -5.75 -40.12
N THR A 98 7.28 -4.81 -40.84
CA THR A 98 7.13 -3.39 -40.55
C THR A 98 5.89 -2.83 -41.25
N HIS A 99 4.92 -2.36 -40.47
CA HIS A 99 3.71 -1.76 -41.00
C HIS A 99 4.00 -0.47 -41.75
N ASN A 100 3.39 -0.33 -42.92
CA ASN A 100 3.28 0.92 -43.65
C ASN A 100 1.84 1.05 -44.18
N ALA A 101 1.23 2.22 -44.00
CA ALA A 101 -0.17 2.47 -44.36
C ALA A 101 -0.48 2.32 -45.87
N THR A 102 0.55 2.23 -46.71
CA THR A 102 0.42 2.11 -48.18
C THR A 102 1.06 0.82 -48.69
N SER A 103 2.35 0.59 -48.40
CA SER A 103 3.12 -0.49 -49.03
C SER A 103 2.99 -1.86 -48.35
N LEU A 104 2.85 -1.89 -47.02
CA LEU A 104 2.71 -3.14 -46.26
C LEU A 104 1.66 -2.95 -45.16
N ILE A 105 0.41 -3.12 -45.55
CA ILE A 105 -0.75 -2.94 -44.70
C ILE A 105 -0.95 -4.21 -43.87
N LEU A 106 -0.71 -4.10 -42.57
CA LEU A 106 -0.85 -5.17 -41.60
C LEU A 106 -2.13 -4.98 -40.79
N PRO A 107 -2.70 -6.07 -40.22
CA PRO A 107 -3.73 -5.96 -39.21
C PRO A 107 -3.27 -5.03 -38.07
N THR A 108 -4.23 -4.37 -37.43
CA THR A 108 -4.00 -3.51 -36.25
C THR A 108 -3.16 -2.25 -36.50
N ALA A 109 -2.82 -1.93 -37.76
CA ALA A 109 -2.01 -0.77 -38.15
C ALA A 109 -0.67 -0.65 -37.39
N ALA A 110 -0.09 -1.79 -37.01
CA ALA A 110 1.13 -1.86 -36.21
C ALA A 110 2.08 -2.94 -36.74
N ASN A 111 3.37 -2.84 -36.38
CA ASN A 111 4.36 -3.86 -36.72
C ASN A 111 3.97 -5.21 -36.10
N ILE A 112 4.17 -6.30 -36.84
CA ILE A 112 3.97 -7.65 -36.34
C ILE A 112 5.34 -8.31 -36.14
N THR A 113 5.60 -8.78 -34.92
CA THR A 113 6.73 -9.68 -34.66
C THR A 113 6.26 -11.11 -34.88
N THR A 114 6.89 -11.81 -35.82
CA THR A 114 6.57 -13.19 -36.14
C THR A 114 7.18 -14.13 -35.11
N SER A 115 6.70 -15.37 -35.11
CA SER A 115 7.30 -16.49 -34.40
C SER A 115 7.37 -17.68 -35.36
N ALA A 116 8.21 -18.66 -35.07
CA ALA A 116 8.26 -19.89 -35.86
C ALA A 116 6.88 -20.56 -35.92
N GLY A 117 6.43 -20.89 -37.13
CA GLY A 117 5.11 -21.46 -37.41
C GLY A 117 3.98 -20.44 -37.58
N ALA A 118 4.24 -19.14 -37.43
CA ALA A 118 3.23 -18.12 -37.70
C ALA A 118 2.89 -18.11 -39.20
N SER A 119 1.64 -17.81 -39.55
CA SER A 119 1.20 -17.83 -40.93
C SER A 119 0.31 -16.64 -41.27
N GLY A 120 0.38 -16.17 -42.52
CA GLY A 120 -0.50 -15.10 -43.01
C GLY A 120 -0.77 -15.16 -44.51
N CYS A 121 -1.89 -14.55 -44.92
CA CYS A 121 -2.27 -14.41 -46.33
C CYS A 121 -2.09 -12.95 -46.76
N PHE A 122 -1.29 -12.74 -47.80
CA PHE A 122 -0.97 -11.41 -48.32
C PHE A 122 -1.49 -11.29 -49.75
N GLU A 123 -2.18 -10.20 -50.05
CA GLU A 123 -2.70 -9.87 -51.38
C GLU A 123 -1.99 -8.63 -51.92
N SER A 124 -1.48 -8.71 -53.14
CA SER A 124 -0.91 -7.56 -53.82
C SER A 124 -2.01 -6.63 -54.31
N LEU A 125 -1.84 -5.33 -54.05
CA LEU A 125 -2.66 -4.25 -54.58
C LEU A 125 -2.00 -3.59 -55.81
N GLY A 126 -0.90 -4.18 -56.32
CA GLY A 126 -0.09 -3.61 -57.40
C GLY A 126 0.96 -2.61 -56.91
N SER A 127 1.95 -2.34 -57.77
CA SER A 127 3.00 -1.32 -57.54
C SER A 127 3.76 -1.45 -56.21
N GLY A 128 3.95 -2.69 -55.73
CA GLY A 128 4.67 -2.96 -54.48
C GLY A 128 3.83 -2.83 -53.21
N ASN A 129 2.52 -2.59 -53.34
CA ASN A 129 1.61 -2.51 -52.20
C ASN A 129 1.03 -3.88 -51.86
N TRP A 130 1.03 -4.23 -50.58
CA TRP A 130 0.52 -5.51 -50.09
C TRP A 130 -0.37 -5.30 -48.87
N ARG A 131 -1.45 -6.08 -48.82
CA ARG A 131 -2.35 -6.16 -47.67
C ARG A 131 -2.34 -7.56 -47.09
N CYS A 132 -2.07 -7.66 -45.80
CA CYS A 132 -2.26 -8.87 -45.03
C CYS A 132 -3.76 -9.05 -44.72
N LEU A 133 -4.38 -10.03 -45.37
CA LEU A 133 -5.81 -10.35 -45.23
C LEU A 133 -6.09 -11.15 -43.95
N SER A 134 -5.16 -11.99 -43.54
CA SER A 134 -5.25 -12.79 -42.33
C SER A 134 -3.85 -13.07 -41.78
N TYR A 135 -3.76 -13.16 -40.46
CA TYR A 135 -2.53 -13.56 -39.77
C TYR A 135 -2.91 -14.36 -38.52
N SER A 136 -2.21 -15.47 -38.31
CA SER A 136 -2.37 -16.34 -37.15
C SER A 136 -1.02 -16.65 -36.51
N LYS A 137 -0.94 -16.49 -35.19
CA LYS A 137 0.19 -16.99 -34.41
C LYS A 137 0.05 -18.51 -34.20
N PRO A 138 1.16 -19.25 -34.03
CA PRO A 138 1.11 -20.70 -33.83
C PRO A 138 0.35 -21.10 -32.55
N ASP A 139 0.42 -20.26 -31.52
CA ASP A 139 -0.23 -20.47 -30.22
C ASP A 139 -1.70 -20.03 -30.19
N GLY A 140 -2.24 -19.52 -31.30
CA GLY A 140 -3.60 -19.00 -31.39
C GLY A 140 -3.83 -17.70 -30.62
N THR A 141 -2.80 -17.09 -30.04
CA THR A 141 -2.96 -15.82 -29.32
C THR A 141 -3.31 -14.68 -30.29
N PRO A 142 -4.12 -13.71 -29.87
CA PRO A 142 -4.40 -12.54 -30.69
C PRO A 142 -3.12 -11.78 -31.08
N ILE A 143 -3.09 -11.24 -32.30
CA ILE A 143 -2.03 -10.35 -32.78
C ILE A 143 -2.07 -8.96 -32.14
N SER A 144 -3.24 -8.53 -31.69
CA SER A 144 -3.42 -7.43 -30.77
C SER A 144 -4.30 -7.90 -29.63
N VAL A 145 -3.82 -7.69 -28.42
CA VAL A 145 -4.62 -7.82 -27.20
C VAL A 145 -5.07 -6.41 -26.87
N GLN A 146 -6.39 -6.19 -26.77
CA GLN A 146 -6.94 -5.01 -26.11
C GLN A 146 -6.30 -4.95 -24.72
N SER A 147 -5.37 -4.02 -24.53
CA SER A 147 -4.73 -3.82 -23.25
C SER A 147 -5.65 -2.92 -22.44
N PHE A 148 -6.32 -3.49 -21.44
CA PHE A 148 -7.14 -2.73 -20.52
C PHE A 148 -6.23 -2.13 -19.45
N SER A 149 -6.14 -0.80 -19.44
CA SER A 149 -5.59 -0.06 -18.32
C SER A 149 -6.64 0.08 -17.22
N LEU A 150 -6.23 0.22 -15.96
CA LEU A 150 -7.14 0.59 -14.86
C LEU A 150 -7.90 1.90 -15.16
N SER A 151 -7.35 2.76 -16.01
CA SER A 151 -8.00 3.98 -16.52
C SER A 151 -9.10 3.73 -17.55
N ASP A 152 -9.11 2.58 -18.23
CA ASP A 152 -10.19 2.17 -19.15
C ASP A 152 -11.43 1.65 -18.39
N LEU A 153 -11.32 1.52 -17.07
CA LEU A 153 -12.43 1.23 -16.15
C LEU A 153 -13.37 2.44 -15.97
N SER A 154 -13.52 3.28 -17.00
CA SER A 154 -14.53 4.34 -17.01
C SER A 154 -15.91 3.69 -16.84
N SER A 155 -16.51 3.85 -15.66
CA SER A 155 -17.86 3.36 -15.30
C SER A 155 -18.10 1.85 -15.43
N ALA A 156 -17.19 1.01 -14.92
CA ALA A 156 -17.50 -0.43 -14.77
C ALA A 156 -18.03 -0.74 -13.36
N THR A 157 -19.33 -1.01 -13.26
CA THR A 157 -19.93 -1.64 -12.08
C THR A 157 -19.54 -3.12 -12.06
N ALA A 158 -18.44 -3.48 -11.39
CA ALA A 158 -18.11 -4.88 -11.11
C ALA A 158 -18.84 -5.33 -9.83
N ASN A 159 -20.07 -5.83 -9.97
CA ASN A 159 -20.80 -6.50 -8.90
C ASN A 159 -20.61 -8.02 -9.04
N LYS A 160 -20.03 -8.69 -8.04
CA LYS A 160 -20.01 -10.16 -7.96
C LYS A 160 -20.60 -10.61 -6.64
N THR A 161 -21.76 -11.26 -6.71
CA THR A 161 -22.39 -11.91 -5.56
C THR A 161 -21.90 -13.36 -5.47
N LEU A 162 -21.18 -13.71 -4.40
CA LEU A 162 -21.04 -15.12 -4.00
C LEU A 162 -22.10 -15.41 -2.93
N THR A 163 -23.09 -16.21 -3.29
CA THR A 163 -24.15 -16.65 -2.37
C THR A 163 -24.05 -18.16 -2.18
N ASN A 164 -24.04 -18.62 -0.93
CA ASN A 164 -24.47 -19.96 -0.57
C ASN A 164 -25.50 -19.90 0.57
N THR A 165 -25.98 -21.04 1.05
CA THR A 165 -26.96 -21.17 2.13
C THR A 165 -26.51 -20.60 3.49
N THR A 166 -25.24 -20.26 3.66
CA THR A 166 -24.61 -19.83 4.91
C THR A 166 -24.07 -18.40 4.83
N TYR A 167 -23.68 -17.89 3.66
CA TYR A 167 -23.14 -16.53 3.48
C TYR A 167 -23.56 -15.89 2.16
N ALA A 168 -23.82 -14.59 2.19
CA ALA A 168 -23.93 -13.73 1.02
C ALA A 168 -22.91 -12.59 1.16
N GLN A 169 -21.95 -12.50 0.23
CA GLN A 169 -20.99 -11.41 0.19
C GLN A 169 -21.15 -10.63 -1.11
N ASN A 170 -21.18 -9.29 -1.01
CA ASN A 170 -21.22 -8.39 -2.14
C ASN A 170 -19.99 -7.47 -2.08
N TRP A 171 -19.11 -7.57 -3.06
CA TRP A 171 -17.94 -6.70 -3.14
C TRP A 171 -18.13 -5.76 -4.34
N GLY A 172 -17.93 -4.46 -4.13
CA GLY A 172 -18.13 -3.44 -5.15
C GLY A 172 -17.15 -2.27 -4.97
N TRP A 173 -16.83 -1.63 -6.08
CA TRP A 173 -16.03 -0.40 -6.11
C TRP A 173 -16.97 0.73 -6.50
N VAL A 174 -17.18 1.69 -5.60
CA VAL A 174 -18.07 2.84 -5.87
C VAL A 174 -17.22 4.11 -5.82
N PHE A 175 -16.94 4.67 -7.00
CA PHE A 175 -16.38 6.01 -7.12
C PHE A 175 -17.51 6.97 -7.48
N THR A 176 -18.17 7.53 -6.47
CA THR A 176 -19.08 8.66 -6.68
C THR A 176 -18.27 9.94 -6.67
N SER A 177 -18.07 10.51 -7.86
CA SER A 177 -17.64 11.89 -8.16
C SER A 177 -16.82 12.64 -7.10
N ALA A 178 -15.58 12.98 -7.48
CA ALA A 178 -14.74 14.05 -6.91
C ALA A 178 -14.78 14.21 -5.38
N GLY A 179 -14.27 13.22 -4.64
CA GLY A 179 -14.03 13.46 -3.21
C GLY A 179 -13.54 12.30 -2.36
N GLN A 180 -13.71 11.04 -2.77
CA GLN A 180 -13.38 9.91 -1.89
C GLN A 180 -12.71 8.75 -2.64
N LYS A 181 -11.65 8.20 -2.03
CA LYS A 181 -10.92 7.03 -2.50
C LYS A 181 -11.16 5.88 -1.51
N GLY A 182 -11.78 4.78 -1.92
CA GLY A 182 -11.90 3.60 -1.06
C GLY A 182 -12.56 2.37 -1.69
N LEU A 183 -12.14 1.19 -1.20
CA LEU A 183 -12.81 -0.11 -1.36
C LEU A 183 -13.95 -0.20 -0.32
N THR A 184 -15.19 -0.44 -0.75
CA THR A 184 -16.33 -0.63 0.15
C THR A 184 -16.66 -2.12 0.26
N LEU A 185 -16.42 -2.72 1.43
CA LEU A 185 -16.87 -4.07 1.75
C LEU A 185 -18.21 -4.00 2.49
N THR A 186 -19.27 -4.54 1.89
CA THR A 186 -20.61 -4.63 2.53
C THR A 186 -21.09 -6.07 2.53
N GLY A 187 -21.57 -6.56 3.67
CA GLY A 187 -22.10 -7.91 3.81
C GLY A 187 -23.11 -8.00 4.95
N LYS A 188 -24.10 -8.88 4.81
CA LYS A 188 -25.09 -9.17 5.84
C LYS A 188 -25.08 -10.68 6.10
N SER A 189 -24.97 -11.09 7.36
CA SER A 189 -25.21 -12.47 7.77
C SER A 189 -26.71 -12.80 7.62
N SER A 190 -27.03 -14.02 7.20
CA SER A 190 -28.42 -14.51 7.16
C SER A 190 -28.98 -14.86 8.55
N GLY A 191 -28.17 -14.75 9.60
CA GLY A 191 -28.55 -14.97 10.99
C GLY A 191 -28.42 -13.70 11.84
N THR A 192 -29.11 -13.67 12.98
CA THR A 192 -29.23 -12.56 13.94
C THR A 192 -27.93 -12.17 14.68
N GLY A 193 -26.76 -12.55 14.18
CA GLY A 193 -25.45 -12.28 14.80
C GLY A 193 -24.63 -11.22 14.04
N THR A 194 -23.91 -10.39 14.81
CA THR A 194 -22.96 -9.38 14.34
C THR A 194 -21.89 -10.00 13.45
N ALA A 195 -21.87 -9.65 12.16
CA ALA A 195 -20.82 -10.06 11.23
C ALA A 195 -19.74 -8.98 11.13
N GLY A 196 -18.48 -9.36 11.30
CA GLY A 196 -17.33 -8.51 10.96
C GLY A 196 -16.91 -8.73 9.50
N HIS A 197 -16.47 -7.67 8.83
CA HIS A 197 -15.78 -7.75 7.54
C HIS A 197 -14.28 -7.99 7.81
N VAL A 198 -13.68 -8.96 7.12
CA VAL A 198 -12.22 -9.17 7.14
C VAL A 198 -11.64 -8.65 5.82
N LEU A 199 -10.92 -7.53 5.86
CA LEU A 199 -10.07 -7.08 4.77
C LEU A 199 -8.70 -7.72 4.96
N CYS A 200 -8.39 -8.77 4.19
CA CYS A 200 -7.05 -9.34 4.12
C CYS A 200 -6.32 -8.73 2.92
N LEU A 201 -5.24 -7.99 3.15
CA LEU A 201 -4.32 -7.54 2.12
C LEU A 201 -3.07 -8.42 2.21
N ASP A 202 -3.03 -9.49 1.43
CA ASP A 202 -1.87 -10.38 1.38
C ASP A 202 -0.88 -9.88 0.32
N GLY A 203 0.20 -9.25 0.78
CA GLY A 203 1.27 -8.76 -0.06
C GLY A 203 2.31 -9.85 -0.33
N SER A 204 1.98 -10.91 -1.07
CA SER A 204 3.01 -11.85 -1.52
C SER A 204 3.64 -11.32 -2.82
N SER A 205 4.85 -10.76 -2.74
CA SER A 205 5.67 -10.56 -3.94
C SER A 205 7.03 -11.23 -3.73
N ALA A 206 7.41 -12.10 -4.66
CA ALA A 206 8.63 -12.90 -4.59
C ALA A 206 9.93 -12.12 -4.87
N SER A 207 9.87 -10.79 -5.01
CA SER A 207 11.04 -10.01 -5.44
C SER A 207 10.84 -8.50 -5.38
N LEU A 208 11.00 -7.89 -4.19
CA LEU A 208 11.41 -6.48 -4.05
C LEU A 208 12.25 -6.31 -2.76
N SER A 209 13.45 -5.75 -2.88
CA SER A 209 14.43 -5.55 -1.81
C SER A 209 14.17 -4.29 -0.94
N THR A 210 12.93 -3.80 -0.91
CA THR A 210 12.54 -2.60 -0.16
C THR A 210 11.21 -2.86 0.52
N GLN A 211 11.16 -2.70 1.84
CA GLN A 211 10.02 -3.02 2.70
C GLN A 211 8.70 -2.46 2.14
N VAL A 212 7.68 -3.31 2.05
CA VAL A 212 6.29 -2.88 1.89
C VAL A 212 5.77 -2.52 3.29
N GLU A 213 5.67 -1.23 3.60
CA GLU A 213 4.92 -0.80 4.77
C GLU A 213 3.42 -1.01 4.49
N ASN A 214 2.81 -1.94 5.22
CA ASN A 214 1.35 -2.06 5.27
C ASN A 214 0.80 -0.86 6.06
N ILE A 215 0.57 0.25 5.38
CA ILE A 215 0.00 1.46 5.99
C ILE A 215 -1.51 1.25 6.15
N PHE A 216 -1.95 0.86 7.35
CA PHE A 216 -3.35 1.03 7.75
C PHE A 216 -3.55 2.46 8.26
N ARG A 217 -3.77 3.41 7.34
CA ARG A 217 -4.04 4.82 7.67
C ARG A 217 -5.54 5.10 7.62
N VAL A 218 -6.17 5.24 8.79
CA VAL A 218 -7.55 5.75 8.91
C VAL A 218 -7.46 7.27 9.05
N ILE A 219 -7.92 8.02 8.05
CA ILE A 219 -8.09 9.48 8.13
C ILE A 219 -9.59 9.75 8.28
N GLY A 220 -10.04 9.94 9.52
CA GLY A 220 -11.35 10.51 9.81
C GLY A 220 -11.22 12.03 9.86
N GLY A 221 -11.96 12.73 9.01
CA GLY A 221 -11.93 14.19 8.95
C GLY A 221 -13.16 14.70 8.26
N VAL A 222 -14.21 15.00 9.04
CA VAL A 222 -15.36 15.78 8.56
C VAL A 222 -15.32 17.18 9.18
N SER A 223 -15.43 18.20 8.34
CA SER A 223 -15.71 19.56 8.75
C SER A 223 -17.16 19.64 9.22
N GLY A 224 -17.42 19.30 10.48
CA GLY A 224 -18.73 19.42 11.11
C GLY A 224 -19.07 18.25 12.04
N SER A 225 -19.14 18.55 13.33
CA SER A 225 -19.85 17.82 14.40
C SER A 225 -20.25 16.35 14.16
N ALA A 226 -19.29 15.46 13.92
CA ALA A 226 -19.50 14.01 14.07
C ALA A 226 -18.31 13.41 14.79
N THR A 227 -18.58 12.62 15.82
CA THR A 227 -17.57 11.86 16.56
C THR A 227 -17.03 10.74 15.68
N ASP A 228 -15.80 10.86 15.22
CA ASP A 228 -15.06 9.74 14.65
C ASP A 228 -14.67 8.78 15.79
N VAL A 229 -15.30 7.60 15.82
CA VAL A 229 -14.98 6.54 16.77
C VAL A 229 -14.14 5.48 16.07
N PHE A 230 -12.82 5.51 16.30
CA PHE A 230 -11.94 4.39 15.92
C PHE A 230 -11.98 3.32 17.02
N ASN A 231 -12.85 2.32 16.86
CA ASN A 231 -12.94 1.18 17.77
C ASN A 231 -11.99 0.06 17.35
N VAL A 232 -10.91 -0.14 18.10
CA VAL A 232 -10.11 -1.39 18.04
C VAL A 232 -10.58 -2.30 19.17
N THR A 233 -11.51 -3.21 18.88
CA THR A 233 -11.99 -4.19 19.86
C THR A 233 -11.13 -5.45 19.77
N GLN A 234 -10.18 -5.63 20.70
CA GLN A 234 -9.34 -6.82 20.77
C GLN A 234 -9.77 -7.71 21.95
N PHE A 235 -10.13 -8.96 21.70
CA PHE A 235 -10.36 -9.97 22.74
C PHE A 235 -9.02 -10.63 23.11
N GLY A 236 -8.27 -9.98 24.00
CA GLY A 236 -6.94 -10.46 24.44
C GLY A 236 -5.84 -10.17 23.42
N GLY A 237 -4.84 -9.39 23.83
CA GLY A 237 -3.66 -9.05 23.03
C GLY A 237 -3.12 -7.66 23.34
N THR A 238 -1.91 -7.36 22.86
CA THR A 238 -1.21 -6.09 23.06
C THR A 238 -1.16 -5.33 21.73
N ILE A 239 -1.45 -4.02 21.75
CA ILE A 239 -1.15 -3.11 20.64
C ILE A 239 0.26 -2.55 20.92
N TYR A 240 1.24 -2.90 20.08
CA TYR A 240 2.64 -2.47 20.23
C TYR A 240 3.10 -1.77 18.95
N GLY A 241 3.79 -0.62 19.08
CA GLY A 241 4.55 -0.02 17.99
C GLY A 241 5.96 -0.62 17.97
N ASN A 242 6.31 -1.37 16.93
CA ASN A 242 7.63 -1.98 16.82
C ASN A 242 8.57 -1.02 16.07
N ASP A 243 9.52 -0.42 16.80
CA ASP A 243 10.58 0.39 16.22
C ASP A 243 11.93 -0.34 16.34
N ASN A 244 12.40 -0.92 15.24
CA ASN A 244 13.75 -1.47 15.15
C ASN A 244 14.75 -0.42 14.62
N SER A 245 14.61 0.84 15.03
CA SER A 245 15.51 1.92 14.60
C SER A 245 16.16 2.61 15.80
N THR A 246 17.43 2.97 15.63
CA THR A 246 18.32 3.63 16.62
C THR A 246 17.84 5.00 17.10
N THR A 247 16.65 5.45 16.66
CA THR A 247 16.18 6.83 16.83
C THR A 247 14.90 6.92 17.68
N GLY A 248 14.33 5.79 18.12
CA GLY A 248 13.12 5.74 18.94
C GLY A 248 11.87 6.22 18.19
N GLY A 249 10.84 5.38 18.10
CA GLY A 249 9.55 5.85 17.59
C GLY A 249 8.65 6.34 18.72
N SER A 250 7.64 7.11 18.34
CA SER A 250 6.70 7.74 19.25
C SER A 250 5.29 7.30 18.92
N TRP A 251 4.60 6.68 19.88
CA TRP A 251 3.16 6.47 19.79
C TRP A 251 2.44 7.68 20.40
N ALA A 252 1.82 8.51 19.55
CA ALA A 252 1.10 9.70 19.99
C ALA A 252 -0.42 9.48 19.95
N ILE A 253 -1.09 9.59 21.11
CA ILE A 253 -2.55 9.71 21.21
C ILE A 253 -2.87 11.19 21.45
N ARG A 254 -3.39 11.88 20.43
CA ARG A 254 -3.76 13.30 20.52
C ARG A 254 -5.27 13.40 20.57
N ALA A 255 -5.80 13.97 21.65
CA ALA A 255 -7.19 14.40 21.66
C ALA A 255 -7.27 15.80 21.04
N GLY A 256 -8.17 15.98 20.07
CA GLY A 256 -8.28 17.23 19.31
C GLY A 256 -8.88 18.36 20.14
N THR A 257 -8.45 19.59 19.87
CA THR A 257 -9.18 20.79 20.30
C THR A 257 -10.31 21.03 19.30
N GLY A 258 -11.56 20.91 19.75
CA GLY A 258 -12.71 21.35 18.93
C GLY A 258 -12.58 22.84 18.57
N PRO A 259 -13.23 23.31 17.49
CA PRO A 259 -13.17 24.71 17.05
C PRO A 259 -13.73 25.71 18.08
N ASN A 260 -14.46 25.21 19.09
CA ASN A 260 -14.96 26.00 20.22
C ASN A 260 -14.15 25.60 21.45
N SER A 261 -13.44 26.57 22.02
CA SER A 261 -12.37 26.47 23.02
C SER A 261 -12.72 25.88 24.41
N ALA A 262 -13.55 24.83 24.48
CA ALA A 262 -13.97 24.16 25.72
C ALA A 262 -14.08 22.63 25.58
N GLY A 263 -13.40 22.03 24.59
CA GLY A 263 -13.40 20.58 24.41
C GLY A 263 -12.31 19.91 25.23
N ASP A 264 -12.69 19.14 26.25
CA ASP A 264 -11.76 18.30 27.00
C ASP A 264 -11.40 17.05 26.19
N GLY A 265 -10.16 17.00 25.73
CA GLY A 265 -9.61 15.81 25.11
C GLY A 265 -9.26 14.74 26.15
N MET A 266 -10.05 13.67 26.24
CA MET A 266 -9.83 12.60 27.24
C MET A 266 -9.13 11.37 26.65
N VAL A 267 -8.01 10.97 27.26
CA VAL A 267 -7.40 9.64 27.10
C VAL A 267 -7.69 8.84 28.38
N SER A 268 -8.53 7.80 28.31
CA SER A 268 -9.01 7.06 29.49
C SER A 268 -8.60 5.59 29.44
N PHE A 269 -7.99 5.10 30.53
CA PHE A 269 -7.76 3.67 30.77
C PHE A 269 -8.83 3.17 31.75
N ARG A 270 -9.76 2.32 31.31
CA ARG A 270 -10.87 1.80 32.14
C ARG A 270 -10.91 0.28 32.08
N SER A 271 -11.05 -0.37 33.23
CA SER A 271 -11.42 -1.78 33.31
C SER A 271 -12.91 -1.90 33.63
N ALA A 272 -13.62 -2.74 32.88
CA ALA A 272 -15.06 -2.97 33.07
C ALA A 272 -15.39 -4.06 34.11
N SER A 273 -14.38 -4.78 34.65
CA SER A 273 -14.66 -5.90 35.55
C SER A 273 -14.87 -5.42 36.99
N ARG A 274 -16.00 -5.82 37.60
CA ARG A 274 -16.34 -5.58 39.02
C ARG A 274 -15.41 -6.28 40.05
N LEU A 275 -14.33 -6.92 39.58
CA LEU A 275 -13.43 -7.76 40.38
C LEU A 275 -11.97 -7.29 40.21
N GLY A 276 -11.62 -6.19 40.87
CA GLY A 276 -10.24 -5.91 41.30
C GLY A 276 -9.12 -5.74 40.27
N THR A 277 -9.39 -5.56 38.97
CA THR A 277 -8.32 -5.33 37.99
C THR A 277 -7.92 -3.86 37.92
N SER A 278 -6.61 -3.59 38.04
CA SER A 278 -6.06 -2.24 37.92
C SER A 278 -5.83 -1.87 36.46
N SER A 279 -6.32 -0.70 36.04
CA SER A 279 -5.80 -0.02 34.84
C SER A 279 -4.55 0.76 35.24
N SER A 280 -3.42 0.53 34.57
CA SER A 280 -2.14 1.16 34.91
C SER A 280 -1.48 1.78 33.69
N LEU A 281 -1.00 3.01 33.85
CA LEU A 281 -0.01 3.62 32.96
C LEU A 281 1.37 3.35 33.59
N VAL A 282 2.22 2.55 32.94
CA VAL A 282 3.58 2.24 33.39
C VAL A 282 4.55 2.97 32.47
N ALA A 283 5.28 3.95 33.01
CA ALA A 283 6.44 4.54 32.34
C ALA A 283 7.69 3.85 32.90
N ASP A 284 8.60 3.40 32.03
CA ASP A 284 9.91 2.89 32.45
C ASP A 284 10.90 4.05 32.68
N SER A 285 12.20 3.82 32.46
CA SER A 285 13.39 4.47 33.01
C SER A 285 13.60 5.99 32.84
N THR A 286 12.63 6.83 32.49
CA THR A 286 12.91 8.30 32.41
C THR A 286 11.86 9.27 32.97
N GLN A 287 10.61 9.36 32.51
CA GLN A 287 9.69 10.38 33.05
C GLN A 287 8.22 10.27 32.59
N ILE A 288 7.29 10.79 33.40
CA ILE A 288 5.97 11.28 32.95
C ILE A 288 6.01 12.82 32.99
N ILE A 289 5.92 13.50 31.84
CA ILE A 289 5.96 14.98 31.75
C ILE A 289 4.53 15.51 31.62
N LEU A 290 4.11 16.37 32.56
CA LEU A 290 2.85 17.12 32.53
C LEU A 290 3.17 18.61 32.41
N SER A 291 2.64 19.33 31.42
CA SER A 291 3.04 20.72 31.10
C SER A 291 1.87 21.71 31.06
N SER A 292 2.19 23.01 31.15
CA SER A 292 1.29 24.16 30.99
C SER A 292 0.31 24.38 32.17
N GLN A 293 -0.71 23.52 32.35
CA GLN A 293 -1.76 23.66 33.39
C GLN A 293 -2.43 22.30 33.72
N THR A 294 -1.67 21.27 34.11
CA THR A 294 -2.22 19.91 34.34
C THR A 294 -2.46 19.63 35.83
N LYS A 295 -3.68 19.22 36.20
CA LYS A 295 -4.06 18.81 37.57
C LYS A 295 -3.86 17.30 37.75
N ALA A 296 -2.92 16.87 38.59
CA ALA A 296 -2.82 15.48 39.02
C ALA A 296 -3.79 15.22 40.19
N VAL A 297 -4.57 14.12 40.16
CA VAL A 297 -5.56 13.79 41.22
C VAL A 297 -5.39 12.36 41.79
N ILE A 298 -5.22 12.17 43.11
CA ILE A 298 -5.27 10.88 43.86
C ILE A 298 -6.54 10.68 44.72
N ASP A 299 -7.19 9.52 44.66
CA ASP A 299 -7.94 9.03 45.83
C ASP A 299 -7.13 8.01 46.63
N ALA A 300 -7.49 7.85 47.91
CA ALA A 300 -7.05 6.95 49.00
C ALA A 300 -5.84 5.99 48.90
N THR A 301 -5.14 5.78 47.77
CA THR A 301 -4.05 4.82 47.61
C THR A 301 -2.79 5.28 46.83
N ARG A 302 -2.71 6.32 45.95
CA ARG A 302 -1.46 6.79 45.23
C ARG A 302 -1.60 8.09 44.37
N MET A 303 -0.57 8.80 43.85
CA MET A 303 0.26 9.95 44.31
C MET A 303 -0.12 11.31 43.60
N TYR A 304 -0.09 12.47 44.29
CA TYR A 304 -0.67 13.79 43.94
C TYR A 304 0.52 14.74 43.92
N PHE A 305 0.58 15.62 42.93
CA PHE A 305 1.26 16.90 43.09
C PHE A 305 0.26 18.01 42.80
N GLY A 306 -0.13 18.73 43.85
CA GLY A 306 -1.13 19.78 43.81
C GLY A 306 -0.87 20.89 44.83
N HIS A 307 -1.43 22.07 44.53
CA HIS A 307 -1.31 23.35 45.25
C HIS A 307 -2.50 23.61 46.20
N SER A 308 -2.97 22.60 46.93
CA SER A 308 -4.17 22.74 47.78
C SER A 308 -3.93 23.59 49.04
N ASN A 309 -4.35 24.85 48.93
CA ASN A 309 -4.94 25.74 49.94
C ASN A 309 -4.20 25.95 51.27
N GLY A 310 -2.90 26.15 51.21
CA GLY A 310 -2.12 26.63 52.34
C GLY A 310 -0.75 27.11 51.93
N VAL A 311 -0.45 28.38 52.18
CA VAL A 311 0.93 28.86 52.16
C VAL A 311 1.48 28.61 53.56
N PRO A 312 2.40 27.65 53.75
CA PRO A 312 2.96 27.44 55.06
C PRO A 312 3.72 28.70 55.47
N THR A 313 3.64 29.03 56.74
CA THR A 313 4.34 30.19 57.30
C THR A 313 5.35 29.73 58.32
N ILE A 314 6.30 30.59 58.66
CA ILE A 314 7.16 30.37 59.82
C ILE A 314 6.48 31.01 61.01
N SER A 315 5.94 30.20 61.94
CA SER A 315 5.21 30.71 63.11
C SER A 315 6.11 31.00 64.29
N ALA A 316 7.31 30.40 64.35
CA ALA A 316 8.28 30.65 65.40
C ALA A 316 9.72 30.32 64.97
N GLY A 317 10.69 30.93 65.65
CA GLY A 317 12.09 30.50 65.58
C GLY A 317 12.88 30.91 64.33
N GLY A 318 12.29 31.61 63.36
CA GLY A 318 12.97 31.97 62.09
C GLY A 318 14.18 32.91 62.17
N GLY A 319 14.53 33.44 63.34
CA GLY A 319 15.57 34.47 63.50
C GLY A 319 15.34 35.70 62.60
N ALA A 320 16.39 36.46 62.31
CA ALA A 320 16.35 37.52 61.29
C ALA A 320 16.40 36.89 59.89
N GLY A 321 15.25 36.74 59.25
CA GLY A 321 15.15 36.55 57.79
C GLY A 321 15.05 35.12 57.28
N ALA A 322 14.64 34.13 58.08
CA ALA A 322 14.20 32.87 57.48
C ALA A 322 12.95 33.09 56.61
N THR A 323 12.92 32.49 55.43
CA THR A 323 11.81 32.57 54.49
C THR A 323 11.33 31.17 54.13
N ILE A 324 10.06 31.07 53.74
CA ILE A 324 9.44 29.83 53.33
C ILE A 324 8.68 30.07 52.02
N ALA A 325 8.80 29.12 51.09
CA ALA A 325 8.06 29.15 49.82
C ALA A 325 7.58 27.75 49.47
N GLY A 326 6.37 27.65 48.92
CA GLY A 326 5.75 26.39 48.53
C GLY A 326 4.33 26.25 49.07
N CYS A 327 3.92 25.01 49.32
CA CYS A 327 2.62 24.65 49.88
C CYS A 327 2.79 23.71 51.08
N ASP A 328 1.70 23.44 51.81
CA ASP A 328 1.73 22.56 52.98
C ASP A 328 2.26 21.14 52.67
N ALA A 329 2.13 20.65 51.44
CA ALA A 329 2.61 19.32 51.03
C ALA A 329 4.10 19.32 50.59
N ALA A 330 4.61 20.45 50.10
CA ALA A 330 6.00 20.60 49.67
C ALA A 330 6.45 22.05 49.78
N CYS A 331 7.45 22.33 50.62
CA CYS A 331 7.97 23.67 50.82
C CYS A 331 9.50 23.67 51.00
N GLU A 332 10.12 24.80 50.68
CA GLU A 332 11.53 25.08 50.96
C GLU A 332 11.63 26.15 52.03
N VAL A 333 12.38 25.87 53.09
CA VAL A 333 12.78 26.86 54.10
C VAL A 333 14.21 27.30 53.80
N VAL A 334 14.42 28.61 53.72
CA VAL A 334 15.74 29.23 53.56
C VAL A 334 16.08 29.99 54.83
N PHE A 335 17.22 29.70 55.46
CA PHE A 335 17.61 30.34 56.71
C PHE A 335 18.33 31.68 56.48
N GLY A 336 17.92 32.71 57.23
CA GLY A 336 18.52 34.05 57.20
C GLY A 336 19.78 34.17 58.06
N THR A 337 20.18 35.39 58.39
CA THR A 337 21.42 35.68 59.13
C THR A 337 21.29 35.49 60.66
N GLY A 338 20.09 35.19 61.17
CA GLY A 338 19.81 35.06 62.60
C GLY A 338 20.26 33.77 63.30
N SER A 339 20.88 32.83 62.59
CA SER A 339 21.40 31.55 63.12
C SER A 339 20.46 30.81 64.08
N PRO A 340 19.18 30.59 63.74
CA PRO A 340 18.23 29.95 64.64
C PRO A 340 18.60 28.50 64.92
N THR A 341 18.37 28.03 66.15
CA THR A 341 18.51 26.61 66.51
C THR A 341 17.21 25.82 66.31
N SER A 342 16.10 26.51 66.05
CA SER A 342 14.80 25.90 65.81
C SER A 342 13.94 26.81 64.95
N VAL A 343 13.23 26.26 63.96
CA VAL A 343 12.26 26.95 63.11
C VAL A 343 10.99 26.11 63.04
N THR A 344 9.84 26.71 63.35
CA THR A 344 8.54 26.05 63.28
C THR A 344 7.83 26.46 62.01
N ILE A 345 7.60 25.49 61.13
CA ILE A 345 6.71 25.59 59.98
C ILE A 345 5.29 25.41 60.48
N GLN A 346 4.42 26.35 60.14
CA GLN A 346 2.99 26.30 60.34
C GLN A 346 2.31 26.03 59.01
N PHE A 347 1.72 24.86 58.88
CA PHE A 347 0.82 24.53 57.78
C PHE A 347 -0.51 25.26 57.95
N ALA A 348 -1.14 25.62 56.84
CA ALA A 348 -2.45 26.25 56.86
C ALA A 348 -3.56 25.26 57.22
N ASN A 349 -3.35 23.97 56.93
CA ASN A 349 -4.29 22.90 57.25
C ASN A 349 -3.72 21.93 58.29
N ALA A 350 -4.57 21.38 59.14
CA ALA A 350 -4.20 20.35 60.11
C ALA A 350 -3.98 19.01 59.39
N TRP A 351 -3.11 18.18 59.98
CA TRP A 351 -2.88 16.80 59.56
C TRP A 351 -3.62 15.84 60.49
N SER A 352 -4.67 15.21 60.00
CA SER A 352 -5.49 14.25 60.77
C SER A 352 -4.72 12.99 61.23
N ALA A 353 -3.62 12.64 60.56
CA ALA A 353 -2.66 11.61 60.98
C ALA A 353 -1.26 12.20 61.19
N THR A 354 -0.34 11.45 61.82
CA THR A 354 1.06 11.89 61.90
C THR A 354 1.64 12.01 60.49
N PRO A 355 2.07 13.20 60.03
CA PRO A 355 2.63 13.35 58.71
C PRO A 355 3.92 12.54 58.62
N GLN A 356 4.10 11.78 57.54
CA GLN A 356 5.38 11.21 57.17
C GLN A 356 6.18 12.29 56.46
N ILE A 357 7.14 12.87 57.17
CA ILE A 357 8.02 13.88 56.61
C ILE A 357 9.19 13.19 55.93
N VAL A 358 9.30 13.40 54.62
CA VAL A 358 10.42 12.94 53.81
C VAL A 358 11.24 14.16 53.41
N MET A 359 12.46 14.23 53.92
CA MET A 359 13.47 15.18 53.47
C MET A 359 14.02 14.69 52.15
N VAL A 360 13.82 15.44 51.07
CA VAL A 360 14.35 15.04 49.76
C VAL A 360 15.74 15.66 49.52
N ASN A 361 16.04 16.83 50.12
CA ASN A 361 17.36 17.46 50.07
C ASN A 361 17.50 18.60 51.10
N GLY A 362 18.67 18.81 51.68
CA GLY A 362 18.96 19.97 52.54
C GLY A 362 20.45 20.21 52.75
N THR A 363 20.86 21.48 52.85
CA THR A 363 22.27 21.88 53.00
C THR A 363 22.70 22.14 54.45
N GLN A 364 21.75 22.12 55.39
CA GLN A 364 22.02 22.25 56.83
C GLN A 364 22.29 20.88 57.47
N ALA A 365 23.50 20.68 58.00
CA ALA A 365 23.85 19.47 58.73
C ALA A 365 23.23 19.45 60.14
N GLY A 366 22.83 18.26 60.61
CA GLY A 366 22.39 18.04 61.99
C GLY A 366 20.95 18.48 62.31
N ALA A 367 20.12 18.74 61.30
CA ALA A 367 18.72 19.07 61.49
C ALA A 367 17.90 17.84 61.94
N THR A 368 17.08 18.01 62.97
CA THR A 368 16.10 17.06 63.47
C THR A 368 14.69 17.62 63.30
N TYR A 369 13.71 16.73 63.17
CA TYR A 369 12.34 17.11 62.86
C TYR A 369 11.40 16.56 63.93
N SER A 370 10.51 17.40 64.41
CA SER A 370 9.51 17.03 65.41
C SER A 370 8.11 17.34 64.90
N TYR A 371 7.25 16.32 64.91
CA TYR A 371 5.89 16.35 64.40
C TYR A 371 5.04 15.25 65.05
N ALA A 372 3.73 15.43 65.12
CA ALA A 372 2.77 14.54 65.78
C ALA A 372 1.46 14.42 64.97
N ALA A 373 0.57 13.51 65.34
CA ALA A 373 -0.79 13.47 64.76
C ALA A 373 -1.62 14.69 65.18
N ASN A 374 -2.61 15.08 64.38
CA ASN A 374 -3.47 16.26 64.60
C ASN A 374 -2.69 17.57 64.73
N THR A 375 -1.52 17.65 64.07
CA THR A 375 -0.66 18.83 64.10
C THR A 375 -0.95 19.74 62.91
N THR A 376 -0.77 21.04 63.11
CA THR A 376 -0.63 22.02 62.03
C THR A 376 0.81 22.51 61.90
N THR A 377 1.74 21.92 62.67
CA THR A 377 3.13 22.39 62.74
C THR A 377 4.15 21.28 62.59
N VAL A 378 5.31 21.68 62.07
CA VAL A 378 6.54 20.88 62.04
C VAL A 378 7.66 21.76 62.53
N GLN A 379 8.42 21.27 63.50
CA GLN A 379 9.59 21.96 63.99
C GLN A 379 10.84 21.34 63.38
N ILE A 380 11.64 22.19 62.74
CA ILE A 380 13.01 21.89 62.34
C ILE A 380 13.90 22.38 63.47
N SER A 381 14.67 21.50 64.09
CA SER A 381 15.63 21.86 65.14
C SER A 381 17.04 21.47 64.74
N CYS A 382 18.05 22.14 65.28
CA CYS A 382 19.45 21.78 65.07
C CYS A 382 20.22 22.05 66.37
N SER A 383 21.19 21.20 66.70
CA SER A 383 22.01 21.35 67.91
C SER A 383 22.95 22.56 67.84
N ALA A 384 23.25 23.05 66.64
CA ALA A 384 23.96 24.28 66.35
C ALA A 384 23.08 25.25 65.55
N GLY A 385 23.36 26.55 65.62
CA GLY A 385 22.64 27.56 64.84
C GLY A 385 22.68 27.26 63.33
N MET A 386 21.54 27.37 62.67
CA MET A 386 21.41 27.09 61.24
C MET A 386 22.12 28.17 60.42
N SER A 387 22.94 27.74 59.46
CA SER A 387 23.79 28.66 58.70
C SER A 387 22.99 29.47 57.69
N SER A 388 23.31 30.77 57.56
CA SER A 388 22.67 31.65 56.60
C SER A 388 22.80 31.13 55.16
N GLY A 389 21.70 31.19 54.41
CA GLY A 389 21.61 30.68 53.03
C GLY A 389 21.39 29.17 52.94
N SER A 390 21.41 28.44 54.06
CA SER A 390 21.10 27.00 54.03
C SER A 390 19.62 26.78 53.72
N LYS A 391 19.34 25.71 52.97
CA LYS A 391 18.02 25.37 52.46
C LYS A 391 17.62 23.99 52.92
N ILE A 392 16.36 23.81 53.27
CA ILE A 392 15.78 22.49 53.56
C ILE A 392 14.49 22.36 52.75
N SER A 393 14.46 21.38 51.85
CA SER A 393 13.26 21.00 51.11
C SER A 393 12.49 19.94 51.90
N VAL A 394 11.27 20.28 52.29
CA VAL A 394 10.38 19.44 53.10
C VAL A 394 9.27 18.91 52.21
N MET A 395 9.14 17.59 52.13
CA MET A 395 7.97 16.93 51.56
C MET A 395 7.20 16.25 52.69
N CYS A 396 5.91 16.55 52.80
CA CYS A 396 5.04 15.94 53.79
C CYS A 396 4.06 14.99 53.10
N MET A 397 3.97 13.76 53.60
CA MET A 397 3.03 12.75 53.12
C MET A 397 2.09 12.34 54.25
N GLY A 398 0.81 12.11 53.94
CA GLY A 398 -0.19 11.74 54.93
C GLY A 398 -1.58 12.29 54.59
N LEU A 399 -2.55 12.03 55.45
CA LEU A 399 -3.88 12.61 55.35
C LEU A 399 -3.88 13.98 56.02
N GLN A 400 -4.03 15.05 55.22
CA GLN A 400 -4.29 16.40 55.72
C GLN A 400 -5.73 16.44 56.22
#